data_AF-A0A2V8RX13-F1
#
_entry.id   AF-A0A2V8RX13-F1
#
_cell.length_a   1.000
_cell.length_b   1.000
_cell.length_c   1.000
_cell.angle_alpha   90.00
_cell.angle_beta   90.00
_cell.angle_gamma   90.00
#
_symmetry.space_group_name_H-M   'P 1'
#
loop_
_entity.id
_entity.type
_entity.pdbx_description
1 polymer ?
#
loop_
_entity_poly.entity_id
_entity_poly.type
_entity_poly.pdbx_seq_one_letter_code
_entity_poly.pdbx_strand_id
1 'polypeptide(L)'
;MKKSLLVLFTLLLFVFTVPAQRDPGEISLAGLKDKVTVRRDGRWIPYIEAKNDADLYFAQGYITASDRLWQMDLLRRVVRGETAEIFGKASLEQDKHWRKYGFSQIAEESIKYYSPEMRGVLENYARGVNALIATLDDASTPIEFKILQYKPREWMPSDTVMIGKLLAEALSSTYQRDLLRESLKGFDAQKLADLTNPVTPYDVVLYGKDTTANTGKHTEIPELSNVVGARSLSEVIEKDNAIREQSLRMAGLFAEDLAASNNWVISGKRTTDGKPILANDPHLEPTAPGIWYLAHLTSPNVRVSGVTFPGSPGIVLGHNENIAWGATNVGPDVQDLYIEKINGNKYQTADGEQALLTRVEQIKVRTNPLKTDTTQELLAVESTRNGPIVVEADGKKYALKWTALDPKNNEFEAFFQLNRAKDWKTFQDALKFYGGATQNFVFADVKGNIGWYAAGRIPIRKVGDGAFPYDGTTHDGDWKGFIPFEELPHLYNPPEGLIVTANQRIVGTDYKYQ
;
A
#
# COMPACT_ATOMS: atom_id res chain seq x y z
N MET A 1 10.52 30.14 -30.51
CA MET A 1 10.36 30.11 -29.04
C MET A 1 10.21 28.70 -28.47
N LYS A 2 9.27 27.84 -28.90
CA LYS A 2 9.07 26.50 -28.31
C LYS A 2 10.28 25.54 -28.40
N LYS A 3 11.01 25.52 -29.53
CA LYS A 3 12.22 24.68 -29.69
C LYS A 3 13.40 25.15 -28.83
N SER A 4 13.57 26.46 -28.68
CA SER A 4 14.63 27.06 -27.86
C SER A 4 14.39 26.85 -26.37
N LEU A 5 13.11 26.85 -25.93
CA LEU A 5 12.73 26.57 -24.54
C LEU A 5 12.93 25.09 -24.19
N LEU A 6 12.64 24.17 -25.11
CA LEU A 6 12.88 22.74 -24.94
C LEU A 6 14.38 22.44 -24.83
N VAL A 7 15.21 23.02 -25.70
CA VAL A 7 16.67 22.86 -25.66
C VAL A 7 17.26 23.46 -24.38
N LEU A 8 16.76 24.61 -23.91
CA LEU A 8 17.20 25.20 -22.65
C LEU A 8 16.81 24.33 -21.45
N PHE A 9 15.61 23.73 -21.47
CA PHE A 9 15.14 22.79 -20.44
C PHE A 9 15.94 21.49 -20.44
N THR A 10 16.29 20.95 -21.62
CA THR A 10 17.16 19.77 -21.76
C THR A 10 18.60 20.07 -21.33
N LEU A 11 19.13 21.27 -21.62
CA LEU A 11 20.46 21.69 -21.13
C LEU A 11 20.47 21.94 -19.62
N LEU A 12 19.42 22.54 -19.06
CA LEU A 12 19.24 22.69 -17.62
C LEU A 12 19.15 21.32 -16.93
N LEU A 13 18.44 20.35 -17.52
CA LEU A 13 18.50 18.98 -17.04
C LEU A 13 19.94 18.46 -17.08
N PHE A 14 20.63 18.52 -18.23
CA PHE A 14 22.00 17.97 -18.36
C PHE A 14 23.05 18.60 -17.42
N VAL A 15 22.96 19.91 -17.15
CA VAL A 15 23.89 20.63 -16.26
C VAL A 15 23.58 20.35 -14.77
N PHE A 16 22.34 19.97 -14.44
CA PHE A 16 21.92 19.68 -13.06
C PHE A 16 21.67 18.18 -12.78
N THR A 17 21.75 17.29 -13.77
CA THR A 17 21.54 15.82 -13.65
C THR A 17 22.82 15.00 -13.64
N VAL A 18 23.97 15.61 -13.33
CA VAL A 18 25.01 14.85 -12.65
C VAL A 18 24.73 15.07 -11.17
N PRO A 19 23.95 14.22 -10.46
CA PRO A 19 24.11 14.18 -9.02
C PRO A 19 25.62 13.99 -8.83
N ALA A 20 26.25 14.96 -8.16
CA ALA A 20 27.67 14.87 -7.85
C ALA A 20 27.86 13.46 -7.29
N GLN A 21 28.55 12.62 -8.06
CA GLN A 21 29.06 11.35 -7.61
C GLN A 21 29.74 11.73 -6.30
N ARG A 22 29.16 11.38 -5.14
CA ARG A 22 29.87 11.62 -3.89
C ARG A 22 31.10 10.74 -4.03
N ASP A 23 32.25 11.39 -4.20
CA ASP A 23 33.51 10.68 -4.35
C ASP A 23 33.63 9.69 -3.20
N PRO A 24 34.15 8.48 -3.45
CA PRO A 24 34.47 7.54 -2.39
C PRO A 24 35.21 8.26 -1.26
N GLY A 25 34.66 8.22 -0.05
CA GLY A 25 35.16 9.02 1.06
C GLY A 25 34.59 8.59 2.39
N GLU A 26 35.26 9.01 3.46
CA GLU A 26 34.78 8.81 4.83
C GLU A 26 33.98 10.02 5.27
N ILE A 27 32.78 9.78 5.84
CA ILE A 27 31.91 10.81 6.39
C ILE A 27 31.67 10.48 7.87
N SER A 28 31.88 11.47 8.74
CA SER A 28 31.54 11.36 10.15
C SER A 28 30.11 11.82 10.37
N LEU A 29 29.25 10.90 10.83
CA LEU A 29 27.83 11.19 11.13
C LEU A 29 27.57 11.01 12.61
N ALA A 30 27.00 12.04 13.24
CA ALA A 30 26.53 11.93 14.61
C ALA A 30 25.40 10.88 14.70
N GLY A 31 25.51 9.95 15.64
CA GLY A 31 24.48 8.94 15.91
C GLY A 31 24.82 7.51 15.44
N LEU A 32 25.89 7.33 14.66
CA LEU A 32 26.52 6.03 14.43
C LEU A 32 27.33 5.59 15.66
N LYS A 33 27.24 4.31 16.03
CA LYS A 33 28.02 3.72 17.12
C LYS A 33 29.33 3.12 16.64
N ASP A 34 29.33 2.54 15.44
CA ASP A 34 30.45 1.88 14.78
C ASP A 34 30.62 2.36 13.32
N LYS A 35 31.75 1.99 12.71
CA LYS A 35 31.99 2.19 11.28
C LYS A 35 30.98 1.37 10.45
N VAL A 36 30.31 2.04 9.51
CA VAL A 36 29.48 1.44 8.45
C VAL A 36 30.21 1.56 7.12
N THR A 37 30.19 0.50 6.32
CA THR A 37 30.72 0.52 4.96
C THR A 37 29.57 0.50 3.97
N VAL A 38 29.56 1.44 3.02
CA VAL A 38 28.58 1.45 1.93
C VAL A 38 29.33 1.34 0.61
N ARG A 39 29.10 0.24 -0.12
CA ARG A 39 29.61 0.04 -1.48
C ARG A 39 28.45 0.11 -2.47
N ARG A 40 28.68 0.67 -3.67
CA ARG A 40 27.72 0.58 -4.77
C ARG A 40 28.26 -0.26 -5.91
N ASP A 41 27.38 -1.01 -6.58
CA ASP A 41 27.74 -1.70 -7.82
C ASP A 41 27.60 -0.80 -9.05
N GLY A 42 27.88 -1.33 -10.24
CA GLY A 42 27.77 -0.57 -11.50
C GLY A 42 26.36 -0.10 -11.86
N ARG A 43 25.33 -0.59 -11.16
CA ARG A 43 23.93 -0.15 -11.28
C ARG A 43 23.52 0.77 -10.12
N TRP A 44 24.48 1.22 -9.32
CA TRP A 44 24.29 2.08 -8.16
C TRP A 44 23.54 1.46 -6.98
N ILE A 45 23.40 0.13 -6.94
CA ILE A 45 22.73 -0.56 -5.84
C ILE A 45 23.63 -0.50 -4.60
N PRO A 46 23.15 0.01 -3.44
CA PRO A 46 23.91 0.05 -2.21
C PRO A 46 24.00 -1.32 -1.52
N TYR A 47 25.21 -1.63 -1.06
CA TYR A 47 25.56 -2.71 -0.15
C TYR A 47 25.99 -2.06 1.15
N ILE A 48 25.15 -2.16 2.17
CA ILE A 48 25.32 -1.52 3.48
C ILE A 48 25.73 -2.58 4.49
N GLU A 49 26.93 -2.43 5.03
CA GLU A 49 27.53 -3.36 5.99
C GLU A 49 27.82 -2.64 7.31
N ALA A 50 27.24 -3.12 8.40
CA ALA A 50 27.38 -2.55 9.74
C ALA A 50 27.70 -3.62 10.79
N LYS A 51 28.28 -3.23 11.92
CA LYS A 51 28.57 -4.14 13.04
C LYS A 51 27.39 -4.41 13.95
N ASN A 52 26.30 -3.65 13.80
CA ASN A 52 25.09 -3.78 14.60
C ASN A 52 23.87 -3.30 13.79
N ASP A 53 22.68 -3.76 14.17
CA ASP A 53 21.43 -3.47 13.44
C ASP A 53 21.05 -1.98 13.54
N ALA A 54 21.37 -1.30 14.63
CA ALA A 54 21.02 0.11 14.81
C ALA A 54 21.72 0.99 13.77
N ASP A 55 23.03 0.77 13.57
CA ASP A 55 23.80 1.47 12.55
C ASP A 55 23.44 1.02 11.13
N LEU A 56 23.05 -0.24 10.94
CA LEU A 56 22.55 -0.73 9.64
C LEU A 56 21.31 0.04 9.19
N TYR A 57 20.29 0.14 10.05
CA TYR A 57 19.05 0.83 9.70
C TYR A 57 19.22 2.35 9.65
N PHE A 58 20.08 2.92 10.49
CA PHE A 58 20.49 4.32 10.36
C PHE A 58 21.11 4.59 9.00
N ALA A 59 22.10 3.79 8.59
CA ALA A 59 22.75 3.96 7.30
C ALA A 59 21.79 3.71 6.13
N GLN A 60 20.87 2.75 6.25
CA GLN A 60 19.83 2.53 5.24
C GLN A 60 18.96 3.78 5.06
N GLY A 61 18.51 4.40 6.15
CA GLY A 61 17.74 5.65 6.09
C GLY A 61 18.52 6.79 5.44
N TYR A 62 19.78 6.97 5.84
CA TYR A 62 20.67 7.99 5.28
C TYR A 62 20.89 7.81 3.77
N ILE A 63 21.20 6.59 3.32
CA ILE A 63 21.49 6.26 1.92
C ILE A 63 20.23 6.31 1.04
N THR A 64 19.09 5.84 1.56
CA THR A 64 17.83 5.93 0.82
C THR A 64 17.44 7.39 0.63
N ALA A 65 17.58 8.21 1.67
CA ALA A 65 17.33 9.64 1.57
C ALA A 65 18.34 10.32 0.63
N SER A 66 19.62 9.91 0.61
CA SER A 66 20.61 10.54 -0.29
C SER A 66 20.24 10.37 -1.75
N ASP A 67 19.49 9.31 -2.05
CA ASP A 67 19.06 8.97 -3.40
C ASP A 67 17.67 9.50 -3.71
N ARG A 68 16.75 9.50 -2.72
CA ARG A 68 15.31 9.60 -2.95
C ARG A 68 14.59 10.59 -2.02
N LEU A 69 15.29 11.52 -1.36
CA LEU A 69 14.69 12.40 -0.33
C LEU A 69 13.41 13.11 -0.78
N TRP A 70 13.38 13.71 -1.98
CA TRP A 70 12.17 14.40 -2.45
C TRP A 70 11.02 13.43 -2.75
N GLN A 71 11.32 12.25 -3.31
CA GLN A 71 10.32 11.20 -3.50
C GLN A 71 9.74 10.77 -2.14
N MET A 72 10.59 10.53 -1.14
CA MET A 72 10.14 10.19 0.21
C MET A 72 9.23 11.27 0.81
N ASP A 73 9.59 12.56 0.66
CA ASP A 73 8.76 13.68 1.12
C ASP A 73 7.41 13.74 0.39
N LEU A 74 7.40 13.52 -0.92
CA LEU A 74 6.18 13.49 -1.72
C LEU A 74 5.24 12.36 -1.29
N LEU A 75 5.76 11.14 -1.10
CA LEU A 75 4.96 9.97 -0.69
C LEU A 75 4.24 10.23 0.64
N ARG A 76 4.94 10.73 1.66
CA ARG A 76 4.29 11.05 2.95
C ARG A 76 3.28 12.21 2.81
N ARG A 77 3.54 13.19 1.95
CA ARG A 77 2.60 14.32 1.72
C ARG A 77 1.32 13.88 1.06
N VAL A 78 1.38 12.94 0.10
CA VAL A 78 0.18 12.35 -0.51
C VAL A 78 -0.69 11.73 0.58
N VAL A 79 -0.13 10.82 1.38
CA VAL A 79 -0.89 10.09 2.41
C VAL A 79 -1.41 11.01 3.51
N ARG A 80 -0.63 12.02 3.89
CA ARG A 80 -1.06 13.00 4.90
C ARG A 80 -2.05 14.02 4.38
N GLY A 81 -2.26 14.12 3.06
CA GLY A 81 -3.00 15.22 2.44
C GLY A 81 -2.35 16.56 2.75
N GLU A 82 -1.09 16.72 2.32
CA GLU A 82 -0.24 17.91 2.48
C GLU A 82 0.39 18.36 1.15
N THR A 83 -0.13 17.88 0.01
CA THR A 83 0.40 18.22 -1.32
C THR A 83 -0.01 19.63 -1.76
N ALA A 84 -1.17 20.13 -1.33
CA ALA A 84 -1.66 21.47 -1.64
C ALA A 84 -0.79 22.56 -1.00
N GLU A 85 -0.01 22.23 0.04
CA GLU A 85 0.98 23.14 0.62
C GLU A 85 2.11 23.45 -0.38
N ILE A 86 2.39 22.55 -1.33
CA ILE A 86 3.45 22.69 -2.32
C ILE A 86 2.95 22.88 -3.76
N PHE A 87 1.77 22.34 -4.11
CA PHE A 87 1.18 22.46 -5.46
C PHE A 87 -0.06 23.34 -5.52
N GLY A 88 -0.53 23.86 -4.38
CA GLY A 88 -1.68 24.76 -4.31
C GLY A 88 -3.00 24.07 -4.62
N LYS A 89 -3.95 24.85 -5.18
CA LYS A 89 -5.32 24.38 -5.46
C LYS A 89 -5.39 23.17 -6.39
N ALA A 90 -4.36 22.94 -7.22
CA ALA A 90 -4.33 21.82 -8.16
C ALA A 90 -4.30 20.44 -7.49
N SER A 91 -3.90 20.36 -6.21
CA SER A 91 -3.87 19.10 -5.46
C SER A 91 -4.76 19.11 -4.19
N LEU A 92 -5.62 20.12 -4.04
CA LEU A 92 -6.47 20.28 -2.85
C LEU A 92 -7.51 19.17 -2.72
N GLU A 93 -8.11 18.73 -3.81
CA GLU A 93 -9.14 17.68 -3.76
C GLU A 93 -8.53 16.32 -3.41
N GLN A 94 -7.30 16.06 -3.84
CA GLN A 94 -6.50 14.91 -3.42
C GLN A 94 -6.21 14.97 -1.92
N ASP A 95 -5.74 16.12 -1.42
CA ASP A 95 -5.51 16.28 0.02
C ASP A 95 -6.79 16.05 0.82
N LYS A 96 -7.94 16.58 0.37
CA LYS A 96 -9.23 16.33 1.02
C LYS A 96 -9.61 14.84 1.00
N HIS A 97 -9.38 14.13 -0.10
CA HIS A 97 -9.61 12.69 -0.20
C HIS A 97 -8.81 11.91 0.86
N TRP A 98 -7.50 12.11 0.94
CA TRP A 98 -6.65 11.42 1.92
C TRP A 98 -6.96 11.80 3.38
N ARG A 99 -7.32 13.06 3.63
CA ARG A 99 -7.68 13.56 4.98
C ARG A 99 -8.92 12.89 5.57
N LYS A 100 -9.83 12.37 4.73
CA LYS A 100 -11.00 11.61 5.19
C LYS A 100 -10.59 10.36 5.97
N TYR A 101 -9.56 9.64 5.53
CA TYR A 101 -9.12 8.40 6.18
C TYR A 101 -8.48 8.64 7.55
N GLY A 102 -7.83 9.79 7.77
CA GLY A 102 -7.14 10.06 9.03
C GLY A 102 -5.87 9.23 9.24
N PHE A 103 -5.18 8.86 8.16
CA PHE A 103 -3.96 8.05 8.25
C PHE A 103 -2.86 8.69 9.09
N SER A 104 -2.77 10.03 9.11
CA SER A 104 -1.92 10.81 10.02
C SER A 104 -2.00 10.31 11.46
N GLN A 105 -3.20 10.31 12.02
CA GLN A 105 -3.44 9.92 13.42
C GLN A 105 -3.26 8.41 13.61
N ILE A 106 -3.72 7.60 12.65
CA ILE A 106 -3.61 6.14 12.70
C ILE A 106 -2.13 5.71 12.73
N ALA A 107 -1.28 6.29 11.90
CA ALA A 107 0.14 5.94 11.83
C ALA A 107 0.89 6.30 13.12
N GLU A 108 0.58 7.45 13.72
CA GLU A 108 1.13 7.87 15.01
C GLU A 108 0.70 6.92 16.13
N GLU A 109 -0.56 6.48 16.13
CA GLU A 109 -1.05 5.49 17.09
C GLU A 109 -0.42 4.11 16.86
N SER A 110 -0.21 3.72 15.60
CA SER A 110 0.32 2.42 15.21
C SER A 110 1.68 2.13 15.86
N ILE A 111 2.51 3.18 16.08
CA ILE A 111 3.82 3.06 16.74
C ILE A 111 3.73 2.30 18.07
N LYS A 112 2.64 2.45 18.82
CA LYS A 112 2.46 1.82 20.14
C LYS A 112 2.30 0.30 20.09
N TYR A 113 1.92 -0.25 18.93
CA TYR A 113 1.66 -1.68 18.74
C TYR A 113 2.84 -2.46 18.15
N TYR A 114 3.90 -1.76 17.70
CA TYR A 114 5.15 -2.38 17.28
C TYR A 114 5.96 -2.91 18.47
N SER A 115 6.73 -3.98 18.25
CA SER A 115 7.66 -4.48 19.26
C SER A 115 8.71 -3.40 19.63
N PRO A 116 9.33 -3.47 20.82
CA PRO A 116 10.45 -2.58 21.16
C PRO A 116 11.57 -2.60 20.10
N GLU A 117 11.87 -3.76 19.54
CA GLU A 117 12.88 -3.94 18.49
C GLU A 117 12.48 -3.22 17.21
N MET A 118 11.25 -3.43 16.72
CA MET A 118 10.80 -2.80 15.49
C MET A 118 10.63 -1.28 15.64
N ARG A 119 10.18 -0.79 16.81
CA ARG A 119 10.22 0.65 17.11
C ARG A 119 11.63 1.21 17.02
N GLY A 120 12.61 0.50 17.60
CA GLY A 120 14.02 0.86 17.47
C GLY A 120 14.48 0.91 16.00
N VAL A 121 14.04 -0.02 15.15
CA VAL A 121 14.33 0.02 13.70
C VAL A 121 13.75 1.27 13.03
N LEU A 122 12.48 1.60 13.28
CA LEU A 122 11.84 2.79 12.73
C LEU A 122 12.56 4.07 13.17
N GLU A 123 12.91 4.16 14.45
CA GLU A 123 13.66 5.28 15.02
C GLU A 123 15.06 5.41 14.41
N ASN A 124 15.80 4.30 14.28
CA ASN A 124 17.14 4.30 13.69
C ASN A 124 17.10 4.75 12.23
N TYR A 125 16.15 4.23 11.44
CA TYR A 125 15.95 4.64 10.05
C TYR A 125 15.63 6.14 9.96
N ALA A 126 14.70 6.64 10.78
CA ALA A 126 14.35 8.06 10.84
C ALA A 126 15.55 8.94 11.20
N ARG A 127 16.34 8.56 12.21
CA ARG A 127 17.59 9.26 12.57
C ARG A 127 18.57 9.33 11.40
N GLY A 128 18.67 8.27 10.60
CA GLY A 128 19.48 8.25 9.38
C GLY A 128 19.03 9.25 8.33
N VAL A 129 17.73 9.28 8.04
CA VAL A 129 17.12 10.26 7.12
C VAL A 129 17.36 11.68 7.62
N ASN A 130 17.15 11.92 8.92
CA ASN A 130 17.32 13.25 9.52
C ASN A 130 18.77 13.68 9.57
N ALA A 131 19.71 12.75 9.73
CA ALA A 131 21.14 13.04 9.62
C ALA A 131 21.51 13.54 8.22
N LEU A 132 20.89 13.02 7.14
CA LEU A 132 21.06 13.60 5.81
C LEU A 132 20.44 14.99 5.73
N ILE A 133 19.18 15.15 6.16
CA ILE A 133 18.47 16.44 6.11
C ILE A 133 19.28 17.54 6.81
N ALA A 134 19.90 17.24 7.95
CA ALA A 134 20.74 18.16 8.71
C ALA A 134 22.02 18.59 7.98
N THR A 135 22.49 17.82 6.98
CA THR A 135 23.66 18.17 6.15
C THR A 135 23.32 19.02 4.93
N LEU A 136 22.03 19.27 4.66
CA LEU A 136 21.61 19.99 3.47
C LEU A 136 21.90 21.49 3.58
N ASP A 137 22.51 22.02 2.52
CA ASP A 137 22.77 23.44 2.29
C ASP A 137 22.28 23.85 0.89
N ASP A 138 22.53 25.10 0.49
CA ASP A 138 22.09 25.60 -0.81
C ASP A 138 22.72 24.84 -2.00
N ALA A 139 23.87 24.19 -1.84
CA ALA A 139 24.48 23.41 -2.92
C ALA A 139 23.88 22.00 -3.00
N SER A 140 23.76 21.33 -1.85
CA SER A 140 23.38 19.91 -1.72
C SER A 140 21.89 19.65 -1.64
N THR A 141 21.06 20.66 -1.36
CA THR A 141 19.59 20.51 -1.36
C THR A 141 19.09 20.07 -2.74
N PRO A 142 18.27 18.99 -2.84
CA PRO A 142 17.71 18.53 -4.10
C PRO A 142 16.94 19.63 -4.85
N ILE A 143 17.00 19.61 -6.18
CA ILE A 143 16.52 20.69 -7.04
C ILE A 143 15.02 20.94 -6.90
N GLU A 144 14.24 19.90 -6.62
CA GLU A 144 12.79 19.97 -6.47
C GLU A 144 12.40 20.83 -5.26
N PHE A 145 13.13 20.72 -4.14
CA PHE A 145 12.96 21.59 -2.97
C PHE A 145 13.30 23.05 -3.30
N LYS A 146 14.33 23.30 -4.09
CA LYS A 146 14.73 24.65 -4.53
C LYS A 146 13.70 25.28 -5.46
N ILE A 147 13.22 24.55 -6.46
CA ILE A 147 12.19 25.00 -7.41
C ILE A 147 10.89 25.33 -6.66
N LEU A 148 10.48 24.45 -5.73
CA LEU A 148 9.26 24.62 -4.94
C LEU A 148 9.47 25.49 -3.70
N GLN A 149 10.67 26.04 -3.51
CA GLN A 149 11.07 26.98 -2.46
C GLN A 149 10.69 26.52 -1.04
N TYR A 150 10.86 25.25 -0.72
CA TYR A 150 10.61 24.74 0.63
C TYR A 150 11.73 23.80 1.08
N LYS A 151 11.84 23.60 2.40
CA LYS A 151 12.80 22.66 2.98
C LYS A 151 12.09 21.39 3.45
N PRO A 152 12.71 20.20 3.31
CA PRO A 152 12.14 18.97 3.86
C PRO A 152 12.03 19.08 5.38
N ARG A 153 10.91 18.62 5.95
CA ARG A 153 10.77 18.43 7.40
C ARG A 153 11.45 17.13 7.84
N GLU A 154 11.77 17.02 9.12
CA GLU A 154 12.28 15.77 9.70
C GLU A 154 11.34 14.59 9.41
N TRP A 155 11.94 13.43 9.16
CA TRP A 155 11.29 12.14 9.04
C TRP A 155 10.99 11.58 10.43
N MET A 156 9.74 11.19 10.64
CA MET A 156 9.30 10.54 11.87
C MET A 156 9.07 9.04 11.64
N PRO A 157 9.15 8.18 12.67
CA PRO A 157 8.75 6.78 12.57
C PRO A 157 7.36 6.56 11.94
N SER A 158 6.41 7.46 12.23
CA SER A 158 5.06 7.42 11.63
C SER A 158 5.05 7.72 10.13
N ASP A 159 6.02 8.47 9.59
CA ASP A 159 6.13 8.71 8.14
C ASP A 159 6.49 7.41 7.39
N THR A 160 7.20 6.47 8.01
CA THR A 160 7.40 5.12 7.46
C THR A 160 6.08 4.34 7.44
N VAL A 161 5.31 4.40 8.52
CA VAL A 161 4.00 3.73 8.60
C VAL A 161 3.03 4.26 7.52
N MET A 162 3.14 5.55 7.13
CA MET A 162 2.37 6.11 6.01
C MET A 162 2.60 5.37 4.69
N ILE A 163 3.81 4.87 4.45
CA ILE A 163 4.11 4.13 3.23
C ILE A 163 3.27 2.84 3.17
N GLY A 164 3.05 2.18 4.31
CA GLY A 164 2.12 1.06 4.43
C GLY A 164 0.67 1.45 4.10
N LYS A 165 0.22 2.63 4.58
CA LYS A 165 -1.14 3.14 4.29
C LYS A 165 -1.35 3.51 2.83
N LEU A 166 -0.31 4.04 2.18
CA LEU A 166 -0.31 4.28 0.74
C LEU A 166 -0.52 2.99 -0.05
N LEU A 167 0.18 1.92 0.33
CA LEU A 167 0.02 0.61 -0.30
C LEU A 167 -1.36 0.02 -0.03
N ALA A 168 -1.90 0.20 1.18
CA ALA A 168 -3.25 -0.24 1.49
C ALA A 168 -4.26 0.40 0.53
N GLU A 169 -4.19 1.72 0.35
CA GLU A 169 -5.08 2.47 -0.55
C GLU A 169 -4.89 2.07 -2.01
N ALA A 170 -3.64 1.97 -2.48
CA ALA A 170 -3.33 1.56 -3.83
C ALA A 170 -3.90 0.16 -4.18
N LEU A 171 -3.94 -0.77 -3.22
CA LEU A 171 -4.24 -2.18 -3.43
C LEU A 171 -5.64 -2.62 -2.94
N SER A 172 -6.43 -1.70 -2.38
CA SER A 172 -7.80 -1.96 -1.89
C SER A 172 -8.82 -1.11 -2.65
N SER A 173 -9.59 -1.75 -3.55
CA SER A 173 -10.59 -1.11 -4.39
C SER A 173 -12.00 -1.70 -4.26
N THR A 174 -12.32 -2.41 -3.17
CA THR A 174 -13.65 -3.04 -3.02
C THR A 174 -14.75 -2.02 -2.79
N TYR A 175 -14.54 -0.97 -2.01
CA TYR A 175 -15.63 -0.02 -1.73
C TYR A 175 -16.12 0.70 -3.01
N GLN A 176 -15.22 0.99 -3.95
CA GLN A 176 -15.57 1.58 -5.24
C GLN A 176 -16.43 0.62 -6.07
N ARG A 177 -16.12 -0.68 -6.01
CA ARG A 177 -16.92 -1.73 -6.65
C ARG A 177 -18.29 -1.88 -5.98
N ASP A 178 -18.39 -1.70 -4.67
CA ASP A 178 -19.67 -1.76 -3.95
C ASP A 178 -20.56 -0.56 -4.27
N LEU A 179 -19.98 0.64 -4.43
CA LEU A 179 -20.72 1.81 -4.93
C LEU A 179 -21.19 1.62 -6.37
N LEU A 180 -20.35 1.05 -7.23
CA LEU A 180 -20.74 0.70 -8.59
C LEU A 180 -21.92 -0.28 -8.56
N ARG A 181 -21.84 -1.35 -7.77
CA ARG A 181 -22.92 -2.33 -7.61
C ARG A 181 -24.20 -1.69 -7.04
N GLU A 182 -24.10 -0.79 -6.07
CA GLU A 182 -25.23 0.00 -5.55
C GLU A 182 -25.87 0.83 -6.66
N SER A 183 -25.08 1.49 -7.52
CA SER A 183 -25.60 2.27 -8.64
C SER A 183 -26.37 1.42 -9.67
N LEU A 184 -26.09 0.11 -9.69
CA LEU A 184 -26.71 -0.87 -10.59
C LEU A 184 -27.88 -1.64 -9.95
N LYS A 185 -28.26 -1.42 -8.68
CA LYS A 185 -29.36 -2.17 -8.02
C LYS A 185 -30.72 -2.09 -8.73
N GLY A 186 -30.93 -1.13 -9.62
CA GLY A 186 -32.13 -1.02 -10.47
C GLY A 186 -32.12 -1.86 -11.75
N PHE A 187 -31.02 -2.57 -12.05
CA PHE A 187 -30.90 -3.44 -13.21
C PHE A 187 -31.57 -4.80 -12.96
N ASP A 188 -31.86 -5.51 -14.04
CA ASP A 188 -32.32 -6.90 -14.00
C ASP A 188 -31.30 -7.79 -13.25
N ALA A 189 -31.82 -8.65 -12.37
CA ALA A 189 -30.99 -9.47 -11.48
C ALA A 189 -30.06 -10.42 -12.23
N GLN A 190 -30.49 -10.96 -13.38
CA GLN A 190 -29.64 -11.83 -14.20
C GLN A 190 -28.52 -11.02 -14.85
N LYS A 191 -28.82 -9.83 -15.38
CA LYS A 191 -27.80 -8.94 -15.94
C LYS A 191 -26.78 -8.48 -14.91
N LEU A 192 -27.24 -8.17 -13.69
CA LEU A 192 -26.34 -7.82 -12.60
C LEU A 192 -25.44 -9.01 -12.23
N ALA A 193 -26.01 -10.21 -12.12
CA ALA A 193 -25.24 -11.42 -11.85
C ALA A 193 -24.20 -11.72 -12.95
N ASP A 194 -24.54 -11.51 -14.23
CA ASP A 194 -23.61 -11.68 -15.35
C ASP A 194 -22.45 -10.66 -15.28
N LEU A 195 -22.73 -9.41 -14.92
CA LEU A 195 -21.71 -8.34 -14.79
C LEU A 195 -20.83 -8.49 -13.54
N THR A 196 -21.34 -9.12 -12.49
CA THR A 196 -20.66 -9.23 -11.19
C THR A 196 -20.26 -10.65 -10.83
N ASN A 197 -20.28 -11.59 -11.79
CA ASN A 197 -20.00 -12.99 -11.55
C ASN A 197 -18.58 -13.17 -10.97
N PRO A 198 -18.44 -13.69 -9.73
CA PRO A 198 -17.13 -13.80 -9.08
C PRO A 198 -16.32 -15.01 -9.57
N VAL A 199 -16.91 -15.89 -10.38
CA VAL A 199 -16.28 -17.14 -10.83
C VAL A 199 -16.38 -17.28 -12.34
N THR A 200 -15.28 -17.66 -12.97
CA THR A 200 -15.23 -17.95 -14.42
C THR A 200 -14.82 -19.41 -14.67
N PRO A 201 -15.20 -20.02 -15.80
CA PRO A 201 -14.68 -21.34 -16.20
C PRO A 201 -13.17 -21.38 -16.45
N TYR A 202 -12.52 -20.21 -16.52
CA TYR A 202 -11.08 -20.07 -16.75
C TYR A 202 -10.29 -19.88 -15.45
N ASP A 203 -10.97 -19.82 -14.30
CA ASP A 203 -10.30 -19.64 -13.02
C ASP A 203 -9.40 -20.82 -12.69
N VAL A 204 -8.21 -20.50 -12.17
CA VAL A 204 -7.24 -21.49 -11.68
C VAL A 204 -7.08 -21.28 -10.19
N VAL A 205 -7.79 -22.10 -9.40
CA VAL A 205 -7.73 -22.05 -7.94
C VAL A 205 -6.49 -22.77 -7.40
N LEU A 206 -5.93 -22.25 -6.31
CA LEU A 206 -4.77 -22.83 -5.64
C LEU A 206 -5.16 -23.67 -4.43
N TYR A 207 -6.27 -23.32 -3.79
CA TYR A 207 -6.67 -23.88 -2.51
C TYR A 207 -8.13 -24.31 -2.52
N GLY A 208 -8.40 -25.56 -2.14
CA GLY A 208 -9.74 -26.14 -2.27
C GLY A 208 -10.08 -26.56 -3.70
N LYS A 209 -11.36 -26.71 -3.99
CA LYS A 209 -11.91 -27.15 -5.27
C LYS A 209 -13.22 -26.43 -5.56
N ASP A 210 -13.49 -26.22 -6.84
CA ASP A 210 -14.83 -25.82 -7.24
C ASP A 210 -15.77 -27.03 -7.21
N THR A 211 -16.78 -26.97 -6.34
CA THR A 211 -17.81 -28.01 -6.20
C THR A 211 -19.06 -27.71 -7.02
N THR A 212 -19.15 -26.51 -7.57
CA THR A 212 -20.23 -26.05 -8.45
C THR A 212 -19.73 -26.04 -9.88
N ALA A 213 -20.24 -26.93 -10.73
CA ALA A 213 -20.03 -26.82 -12.17
C ALA A 213 -20.66 -25.51 -12.63
N ASN A 214 -19.83 -24.51 -12.92
CA ASN A 214 -20.32 -23.21 -13.36
C ASN A 214 -20.83 -23.36 -14.80
N THR A 215 -22.11 -23.72 -14.98
CA THR A 215 -22.78 -23.74 -16.28
C THR A 215 -23.14 -22.31 -16.66
N GLY A 216 -22.14 -21.46 -16.87
CA GLY A 216 -22.34 -20.16 -17.49
C GLY A 216 -22.82 -20.37 -18.91
N LYS A 217 -24.13 -20.39 -19.13
CA LYS A 217 -24.68 -20.26 -20.49
C LYS A 217 -24.33 -18.87 -20.97
N HIS A 218 -23.55 -18.80 -22.06
CA HIS A 218 -23.36 -17.56 -22.79
C HIS A 218 -24.71 -17.09 -23.33
N THR A 219 -25.31 -16.08 -22.68
CA THR A 219 -26.42 -15.31 -23.25
C THR A 219 -25.85 -14.12 -24.02
N GLU A 220 -26.29 -13.96 -25.27
CA GLU A 220 -25.95 -12.81 -26.10
C GLU A 220 -26.27 -11.50 -25.37
N ILE A 221 -25.33 -10.55 -25.42
CA ILE A 221 -25.43 -9.24 -24.79
C ILE A 221 -26.51 -8.43 -25.54
N PRO A 222 -27.66 -8.09 -24.93
CA PRO A 222 -28.62 -7.20 -25.57
C PRO A 222 -28.11 -5.76 -25.53
N GLU A 223 -28.33 -5.01 -26.61
CA GLU A 223 -27.97 -3.59 -26.68
C GLU A 223 -28.57 -2.80 -25.49
N LEU A 224 -27.72 -2.01 -24.83
CA LEU A 224 -28.07 -1.17 -23.69
C LEU A 224 -28.87 0.06 -24.16
N SER A 225 -30.19 0.06 -23.91
CA SER A 225 -30.99 1.28 -24.00
C SER A 225 -31.27 1.86 -22.60
N ASN A 226 -30.70 3.03 -22.34
CA ASN A 226 -31.11 4.09 -21.40
C ASN A 226 -31.54 3.69 -19.97
N VAL A 227 -30.61 3.77 -19.01
CA VAL A 227 -30.91 3.82 -17.57
C VAL A 227 -30.65 5.25 -17.05
N VAL A 228 -31.71 5.91 -16.58
CA VAL A 228 -31.72 7.35 -16.22
C VAL A 228 -31.72 7.57 -14.70
N GLY A 229 -31.72 6.51 -13.89
CA GLY A 229 -31.83 6.60 -12.41
C GLY A 229 -30.52 6.76 -11.62
N ALA A 230 -29.35 6.64 -12.25
CA ALA A 230 -28.06 6.46 -11.57
C ALA A 230 -27.04 7.60 -11.76
N ARG A 231 -27.40 8.70 -12.44
CA ARG A 231 -26.42 9.70 -12.93
C ARG A 231 -25.63 10.38 -11.82
N SER A 232 -26.25 10.72 -10.70
CA SER A 232 -25.61 11.47 -9.61
C SER A 232 -24.62 10.63 -8.81
N LEU A 233 -24.96 9.40 -8.40
CA LEU A 233 -24.02 8.50 -7.73
C LEU A 233 -22.87 8.11 -8.66
N SER A 234 -23.14 7.83 -9.95
CA SER A 234 -22.08 7.51 -10.92
C SER A 234 -21.11 8.68 -11.12
N GLU A 235 -21.60 9.91 -11.23
CA GLU A 235 -20.76 11.12 -11.33
C GLU A 235 -19.86 11.31 -10.10
N VAL A 236 -20.37 11.03 -8.90
CA VAL A 236 -19.58 11.10 -7.66
C VAL A 236 -18.50 10.01 -7.63
N ILE A 237 -18.83 8.78 -8.04
CA ILE A 237 -17.86 7.67 -8.15
C ILE A 237 -16.76 8.01 -9.14
N GLU A 238 -17.12 8.48 -10.34
CA GLU A 238 -16.15 8.87 -11.38
C GLU A 238 -15.21 9.97 -10.89
N LYS A 239 -15.75 10.97 -10.19
CA LYS A 239 -14.95 12.05 -9.60
C LYS A 239 -14.00 11.54 -8.51
N ASP A 240 -14.48 10.71 -7.58
CA ASP A 240 -13.64 10.16 -6.49
C ASP A 240 -12.52 9.27 -7.07
N ASN A 241 -12.84 8.43 -8.06
CA ASN A 241 -11.87 7.59 -8.77
C ASN A 241 -10.81 8.43 -9.47
N ALA A 242 -11.18 9.50 -10.16
CA ALA A 242 -10.23 10.39 -10.82
C ALA A 242 -9.28 11.09 -9.82
N ILE A 243 -9.80 11.50 -8.66
CA ILE A 243 -9.00 12.10 -7.58
C ILE A 243 -8.01 11.07 -7.01
N ARG A 244 -8.49 9.85 -6.74
CA ARG A 244 -7.68 8.72 -6.27
C ARG A 244 -6.57 8.38 -7.26
N GLU A 245 -6.92 8.17 -8.54
CA GLU A 245 -5.97 7.88 -9.60
C GLU A 245 -4.88 8.95 -9.70
N GLN A 246 -5.27 10.24 -9.76
CA GLN A 246 -4.31 11.33 -9.83
C GLN A 246 -3.35 11.34 -8.61
N SER A 247 -3.86 11.01 -7.43
CA SER A 247 -3.04 10.90 -6.21
C SER A 247 -2.04 9.76 -6.28
N LEU A 248 -2.48 8.58 -6.71
CA LEU A 248 -1.65 7.39 -6.80
C LEU A 248 -0.60 7.49 -7.91
N ARG A 249 -0.94 8.13 -9.04
CA ARG A 249 0.02 8.43 -10.11
C ARG A 249 1.08 9.42 -9.63
N MET A 250 0.69 10.43 -8.84
CA MET A 250 1.65 11.35 -8.21
C MET A 250 2.63 10.62 -7.28
N ALA A 251 2.17 9.58 -6.58
CA ALA A 251 3.00 8.73 -5.74
C ALA A 251 3.79 7.66 -6.49
N GLY A 252 3.54 7.46 -7.80
CA GLY A 252 4.13 6.36 -8.57
C GLY A 252 3.72 4.96 -8.10
N LEU A 253 2.54 4.87 -7.47
CA LEU A 253 1.94 3.63 -6.94
C LEU A 253 0.58 3.33 -7.56
N PHE A 254 0.27 3.98 -8.68
CA PHE A 254 -0.93 3.65 -9.42
C PHE A 254 -0.78 2.29 -10.11
N ALA A 255 -1.85 1.52 -10.00
CA ALA A 255 -2.06 0.24 -10.66
C ALA A 255 -3.41 0.36 -11.36
N GLU A 256 -3.43 0.26 -12.70
CA GLU A 256 -4.69 0.15 -13.45
C GLU A 256 -5.44 -1.11 -12.99
N ASP A 257 -6.75 -1.20 -13.20
CA ASP A 257 -7.54 -2.38 -12.77
C ASP A 257 -7.08 -3.70 -13.42
N LEU A 258 -6.28 -3.64 -14.49
CA LEU A 258 -5.60 -4.77 -15.13
C LEU A 258 -4.13 -4.95 -14.72
N ALA A 259 -3.58 -4.05 -13.90
CA ALA A 259 -2.24 -4.16 -13.38
C ALA A 259 -2.18 -5.34 -12.40
N ALA A 260 -1.48 -6.37 -12.84
CA ALA A 260 -1.32 -7.61 -12.13
C ALA A 260 0.07 -7.67 -11.47
N SER A 261 0.43 -8.80 -10.92
CA SER A 261 1.75 -9.14 -10.45
C SER A 261 1.85 -10.64 -10.58
N ASN A 262 3.00 -11.12 -11.03
CA ASN A 262 3.24 -12.56 -11.11
C ASN A 262 4.21 -12.96 -10.01
N ASN A 263 3.96 -14.09 -9.36
CA ASN A 263 5.01 -14.83 -8.71
C ASN A 263 4.79 -16.33 -8.91
N TRP A 264 5.90 -17.05 -8.98
CA TRP A 264 5.85 -18.51 -9.04
C TRP A 264 7.06 -19.10 -8.36
N VAL A 265 6.87 -20.30 -7.85
CA VAL A 265 7.94 -21.09 -7.24
C VAL A 265 7.85 -22.53 -7.69
N ILE A 266 8.99 -23.09 -8.10
CA ILE A 266 9.14 -24.51 -8.45
C ILE A 266 10.12 -25.18 -7.51
N SER A 267 9.81 -26.42 -7.15
CA SER A 267 10.69 -27.26 -6.35
C SER A 267 11.88 -27.75 -7.15
N GLY A 268 12.92 -28.21 -6.46
CA GLY A 268 14.09 -28.85 -7.07
C GLY A 268 13.79 -30.06 -7.96
N LYS A 269 12.61 -30.67 -7.84
CA LYS A 269 12.16 -31.76 -8.72
C LYS A 269 11.93 -31.30 -10.17
N ARG A 270 11.81 -29.98 -10.39
CA ARG A 270 11.56 -29.35 -11.69
C ARG A 270 12.78 -28.60 -12.24
N THR A 271 13.93 -28.70 -11.58
CA THR A 271 15.15 -27.98 -11.95
C THR A 271 16.31 -28.95 -12.16
N THR A 272 17.27 -28.57 -13.01
CA THR A 272 18.41 -29.43 -13.37
C THR A 272 19.44 -29.58 -12.25
N ASP A 273 19.52 -28.59 -11.35
CA ASP A 273 20.47 -28.55 -10.22
C ASP A 273 19.84 -29.02 -8.89
N GLY A 274 18.56 -29.41 -8.91
CA GLY A 274 17.84 -29.87 -7.73
C GLY A 274 17.51 -28.76 -6.72
N LYS A 275 17.67 -27.47 -7.08
CA LYS A 275 17.37 -26.34 -6.19
C LYS A 275 16.07 -25.65 -6.59
N PRO A 276 15.29 -25.12 -5.63
CA PRO A 276 14.10 -24.35 -5.95
C PRO A 276 14.43 -23.08 -6.74
N ILE A 277 13.49 -22.66 -7.58
CA ILE A 277 13.52 -21.36 -8.24
C ILE A 277 12.25 -20.61 -7.84
N LEU A 278 12.43 -19.38 -7.39
CA LEU A 278 11.35 -18.43 -7.09
C LEU A 278 11.52 -17.22 -8.01
N ALA A 279 10.45 -16.86 -8.72
CA ALA A 279 10.36 -15.64 -9.49
C ALA A 279 9.29 -14.73 -8.89
N ASN A 280 9.62 -13.45 -8.76
CA ASN A 280 8.73 -12.44 -8.23
C ASN A 280 8.77 -11.21 -9.14
N ASP A 281 7.62 -10.83 -9.68
CA ASP A 281 7.47 -9.88 -10.78
C ASP A 281 6.26 -8.96 -10.53
N PRO A 282 6.40 -7.98 -9.61
CA PRO A 282 5.33 -7.03 -9.30
C PRO A 282 5.17 -6.01 -10.44
N HIS A 283 3.95 -5.84 -10.98
CA HIS A 283 3.69 -4.85 -12.03
C HIS A 283 3.05 -3.59 -11.45
N LEU A 284 3.75 -2.49 -11.60
CA LEU A 284 3.30 -1.14 -11.27
C LEU A 284 3.62 -0.23 -12.46
N GLU A 285 2.91 0.89 -12.57
CA GLU A 285 3.17 1.84 -13.65
C GLU A 285 4.65 2.27 -13.66
N PRO A 286 5.34 2.21 -14.82
CA PRO A 286 6.73 2.67 -14.91
C PRO A 286 6.84 4.16 -14.62
N THR A 287 7.59 4.50 -13.56
CA THR A 287 7.84 5.87 -13.14
C THR A 287 9.33 6.17 -13.04
N ALA A 288 9.68 7.46 -13.10
CA ALA A 288 11.03 7.95 -12.90
C ALA A 288 11.02 9.05 -11.83
N PRO A 289 11.59 8.82 -10.64
CA PRO A 289 12.26 7.59 -10.21
C PRO A 289 11.27 6.46 -9.85
N GLY A 290 11.58 5.22 -10.21
CA GLY A 290 10.71 4.07 -9.95
C GLY A 290 10.50 3.81 -8.46
N ILE A 291 9.35 3.24 -8.10
CA ILE A 291 8.97 3.06 -6.68
C ILE A 291 9.83 2.02 -5.93
N TRP A 292 10.38 1.03 -6.63
CA TRP A 292 11.25 0.02 -6.02
C TRP A 292 12.67 0.56 -5.82
N TYR A 293 13.19 0.40 -4.60
CA TYR A 293 14.56 0.71 -4.22
C TYR A 293 15.31 -0.57 -3.86
N LEU A 294 16.34 -0.90 -4.64
CA LEU A 294 17.17 -2.09 -4.42
C LEU A 294 18.20 -1.82 -3.33
N ALA A 295 18.40 -2.76 -2.41
CA ALA A 295 19.46 -2.69 -1.40
C ALA A 295 19.94 -4.07 -0.95
N HIS A 296 21.19 -4.13 -0.50
CA HIS A 296 21.76 -5.24 0.25
C HIS A 296 22.11 -4.75 1.65
N LEU A 297 21.64 -5.46 2.68
CA LEU A 297 21.79 -5.08 4.08
C LEU A 297 22.50 -6.21 4.83
N THR A 298 23.58 -5.90 5.53
CA THR A 298 24.34 -6.89 6.32
C THR A 298 24.71 -6.34 7.70
N SER A 299 24.35 -7.10 8.73
CA SER A 299 24.86 -7.02 10.10
C SER A 299 25.14 -8.44 10.63
N PRO A 300 25.65 -8.63 11.86
CA PRO A 300 25.75 -9.95 12.46
C PRO A 300 24.42 -10.71 12.59
N ASN A 301 23.28 -10.01 12.60
CA ASN A 301 21.96 -10.62 12.82
C ASN A 301 21.08 -10.71 11.56
N VAL A 302 21.43 -10.00 10.49
CA VAL A 302 20.64 -9.99 9.26
C VAL A 302 21.55 -9.88 8.04
N ARG A 303 21.29 -10.71 7.02
CA ARG A 303 21.90 -10.59 5.69
C ARG A 303 20.81 -10.76 4.63
N VAL A 304 20.30 -9.66 4.13
CA VAL A 304 19.10 -9.65 3.28
C VAL A 304 19.31 -8.77 2.05
N SER A 305 18.67 -9.12 0.95
CA SER A 305 18.82 -8.43 -0.32
C SER A 305 17.51 -8.48 -1.11
N GLY A 306 17.18 -7.39 -1.78
CA GLY A 306 15.96 -7.29 -2.57
C GLY A 306 15.51 -5.86 -2.78
N VAL A 307 14.21 -5.66 -2.89
CA VAL A 307 13.57 -4.35 -3.06
C VAL A 307 12.83 -3.91 -1.80
N THR A 308 12.82 -2.60 -1.57
CA THR A 308 12.01 -1.92 -0.56
C THR A 308 11.38 -0.67 -1.16
N PHE A 309 10.54 0.01 -0.39
CA PHE A 309 9.99 1.32 -0.75
C PHE A 309 10.87 2.44 -0.15
N PRO A 310 11.08 3.57 -0.87
CA PRO A 310 11.69 4.76 -0.30
C PRO A 310 10.92 5.19 0.97
N GLY A 311 11.60 5.20 2.12
CA GLY A 311 10.98 5.48 3.42
C GLY A 311 10.66 4.24 4.27
N SER A 312 10.95 3.02 3.77
CA SER A 312 10.72 1.76 4.48
C SER A 312 12.04 1.06 4.85
N PRO A 313 12.30 0.76 6.14
CA PRO A 313 13.48 0.00 6.55
C PRO A 313 13.36 -1.49 6.19
N GLY A 314 14.51 -2.15 6.04
CA GLY A 314 14.58 -3.55 5.63
C GLY A 314 14.26 -3.76 4.15
N ILE A 315 13.95 -5.00 3.80
CA ILE A 315 13.60 -5.47 2.45
C ILE A 315 12.16 -5.98 2.46
N VAL A 316 11.34 -5.51 1.53
CA VAL A 316 9.92 -5.90 1.41
C VAL A 316 9.79 -7.20 0.63
N LEU A 317 10.46 -7.30 -0.52
CA LEU A 317 10.49 -8.50 -1.38
C LEU A 317 11.94 -8.84 -1.69
N GLY A 318 12.33 -10.11 -1.51
CA GLY A 318 13.72 -10.49 -1.69
C GLY A 318 14.08 -11.83 -1.10
N HIS A 319 15.31 -11.94 -0.62
CA HIS A 319 15.83 -13.16 -0.02
C HIS A 319 16.89 -12.84 1.04
N ASN A 320 17.10 -13.79 1.95
CA ASN A 320 18.25 -13.83 2.84
C ASN A 320 19.09 -15.09 2.55
N GLU A 321 19.98 -15.47 3.45
CA GLU A 321 20.83 -16.65 3.28
C GLU A 321 20.08 -17.99 3.38
N ASN A 322 18.83 -18.01 3.87
CA ASN A 322 18.06 -19.21 4.14
C ASN A 322 16.84 -19.36 3.23
N ILE A 323 16.14 -18.26 2.97
CA ILE A 323 14.85 -18.26 2.28
C ILE A 323 14.74 -17.12 1.26
N ALA A 324 13.86 -17.29 0.27
CA ALA A 324 13.41 -16.27 -0.65
C ALA A 324 11.89 -16.12 -0.57
N TRP A 325 11.39 -14.91 -0.79
CA TRP A 325 9.96 -14.62 -0.84
C TRP A 325 9.60 -13.55 -1.88
N GLY A 326 8.36 -13.63 -2.33
CA GLY A 326 7.74 -12.69 -3.25
C GLY A 326 6.27 -12.48 -2.88
N ALA A 327 5.62 -11.50 -3.49
CA ALA A 327 4.23 -11.15 -3.19
C ALA A 327 3.48 -10.75 -4.46
N THR A 328 2.21 -11.16 -4.55
CA THR A 328 1.22 -10.58 -5.47
C THR A 328 -0.05 -10.25 -4.68
N ASN A 329 -0.86 -9.32 -5.16
CA ASN A 329 -2.11 -8.97 -4.49
C ASN A 329 -3.10 -10.14 -4.48
N VAL A 330 -3.75 -10.40 -3.35
CA VAL A 330 -4.87 -11.38 -3.26
C VAL A 330 -6.19 -10.73 -3.72
N GLY A 331 -6.34 -9.43 -3.50
CA GLY A 331 -7.57 -8.69 -3.79
C GLY A 331 -8.83 -9.15 -3.01
N PRO A 332 -8.72 -9.59 -1.73
CA PRO A 332 -9.91 -9.96 -0.98
C PRO A 332 -10.72 -8.72 -0.61
N ASP A 333 -11.97 -8.94 -0.25
CA ASP A 333 -12.77 -7.86 0.27
C ASP A 333 -12.45 -7.56 1.75
N VAL A 334 -11.87 -6.38 1.97
CA VAL A 334 -11.42 -5.87 3.28
C VAL A 334 -12.01 -4.49 3.59
N GLN A 335 -12.94 -4.03 2.76
CA GLN A 335 -13.64 -2.76 2.90
C GLN A 335 -15.15 -3.05 2.91
N ASP A 336 -15.90 -2.33 3.72
CA ASP A 336 -17.36 -2.41 3.70
C ASP A 336 -17.94 -0.99 3.81
N LEU A 337 -18.98 -0.74 3.03
CA LEU A 337 -19.72 0.52 3.09
C LEU A 337 -21.00 0.38 3.91
N TYR A 338 -21.34 1.46 4.60
CA TYR A 338 -22.55 1.55 5.42
C TYR A 338 -23.30 2.82 5.04
N ILE A 339 -24.57 2.70 4.67
CA ILE A 339 -25.46 3.83 4.44
C ILE A 339 -25.95 4.32 5.81
N GLU A 340 -25.46 5.48 6.22
CA GLU A 340 -25.74 6.05 7.54
C GLU A 340 -26.98 6.95 7.52
N LYS A 341 -27.83 6.84 8.55
CA LYS A 341 -28.96 7.76 8.78
C LYS A 341 -28.57 8.82 9.81
N ILE A 342 -28.08 9.95 9.31
CA ILE A 342 -27.59 11.07 10.12
C ILE A 342 -28.68 12.14 10.29
N ASN A 343 -28.87 12.61 11.52
CA ASN A 343 -29.75 13.73 11.86
C ASN A 343 -29.01 14.71 12.78
N GLY A 344 -28.65 15.88 12.24
CA GLY A 344 -27.83 16.86 12.96
C GLY A 344 -26.45 16.29 13.32
N ASN A 345 -26.12 16.28 14.61
CA ASN A 345 -24.86 15.75 15.14
C ASN A 345 -24.98 14.31 15.67
N LYS A 346 -26.02 13.58 15.27
CA LYS A 346 -26.28 12.19 15.66
C LYS A 346 -26.54 11.31 14.45
N TYR A 347 -26.38 10.02 14.62
CA TYR A 347 -26.73 9.00 13.64
C TYR A 347 -27.43 7.81 14.30
N GLN A 348 -28.31 7.16 13.56
CA GLN A 348 -29.04 5.99 14.05
C GLN A 348 -28.18 4.73 13.97
N THR A 349 -28.20 3.93 15.02
CA THR A 349 -27.58 2.60 15.06
C THR A 349 -28.60 1.56 15.48
N ALA A 350 -28.24 0.28 15.39
CA ALA A 350 -29.07 -0.81 15.90
C ALA A 350 -29.33 -0.70 17.43
N ASP A 351 -28.46 -0.02 18.15
CA ASP A 351 -28.50 0.17 19.60
C ASP A 351 -29.12 1.52 20.02
N GLY A 352 -29.65 2.28 19.06
CA GLY A 352 -30.19 3.64 19.26
C GLY A 352 -29.33 4.75 18.64
N GLU A 353 -29.69 6.01 18.90
CA GLU A 353 -28.94 7.16 18.35
C GLU A 353 -27.59 7.34 19.06
N GLN A 354 -26.54 7.55 18.27
CA GLN A 354 -25.19 7.86 18.77
C GLN A 354 -24.71 9.21 18.23
N ALA A 355 -23.78 9.85 18.93
CA ALA A 355 -23.18 11.11 18.50
C ALA A 355 -22.21 10.88 17.32
N LEU A 356 -22.27 11.76 16.33
CA LEU A 356 -21.32 11.79 15.21
C LEU A 356 -19.99 12.36 15.70
N LEU A 357 -18.88 11.71 15.34
CA LEU A 357 -17.55 12.27 15.58
C LEU A 357 -17.21 13.22 14.43
N THR A 358 -16.91 14.48 14.74
CA THR A 358 -16.47 15.46 13.74
C THR A 358 -15.05 15.93 14.05
N ARG A 359 -14.14 15.70 13.11
CA ARG A 359 -12.77 16.21 13.15
C ARG A 359 -12.63 17.34 12.13
N VAL A 360 -12.14 18.50 12.54
CA VAL A 360 -11.85 19.61 11.62
C VAL A 360 -10.37 19.55 11.23
N GLU A 361 -10.11 19.19 9.98
CA GLU A 361 -8.78 19.19 9.36
C GLU A 361 -8.48 20.59 8.81
N GLN A 362 -7.22 21.03 8.97
CA GLN A 362 -6.72 22.27 8.40
C GLN A 362 -5.74 21.95 7.27
N ILE A 363 -6.11 22.27 6.04
CA ILE A 363 -5.28 22.04 4.87
C ILE A 363 -4.64 23.36 4.46
N LYS A 364 -3.31 23.40 4.45
CA LYS A 364 -2.57 24.53 3.91
C LYS A 364 -2.59 24.47 2.38
N VAL A 365 -2.91 25.59 1.75
CA VAL A 365 -3.03 25.68 0.28
C VAL A 365 -2.15 26.80 -0.22
N ARG A 366 -1.15 26.45 -1.03
CA ARG A 366 -0.29 27.45 -1.68
C ARG A 366 -1.12 28.32 -2.62
N THR A 367 -0.97 29.62 -2.48
CA THR A 367 -1.77 30.61 -3.24
C THR A 367 -1.25 30.83 -4.65
N ASN A 368 0.05 30.68 -4.86
CA ASN A 368 0.74 30.89 -6.12
C ASN A 368 1.97 29.96 -6.18
N PRO A 369 2.23 29.26 -7.29
CA PRO A 369 3.42 28.40 -7.42
C PRO A 369 4.76 29.12 -7.24
N LEU A 370 4.82 30.45 -7.44
CA LEU A 370 6.02 31.27 -7.33
C LEU A 370 6.26 31.85 -5.92
N LYS A 371 5.32 31.67 -4.99
CA LYS A 371 5.43 32.14 -3.60
C LYS A 371 5.11 31.00 -2.63
N THR A 372 5.71 31.03 -1.46
CA THR A 372 5.51 30.00 -0.43
C THR A 372 4.32 30.29 0.48
N ASP A 373 3.66 31.44 0.33
CA ASP A 373 2.51 31.83 1.14
C ASP A 373 1.33 30.87 0.94
N THR A 374 0.74 30.46 2.07
CA THR A 374 -0.41 29.55 2.09
C THR A 374 -1.64 30.22 2.69
N THR A 375 -2.80 29.86 2.17
CA THR A 375 -4.09 30.04 2.84
C THR A 375 -4.49 28.75 3.55
N GLN A 376 -5.52 28.80 4.39
CA GLN A 376 -6.07 27.64 5.06
C GLN A 376 -7.45 27.30 4.49
N GLU A 377 -7.64 26.02 4.17
CA GLU A 377 -8.94 25.41 3.90
C GLU A 377 -9.32 24.53 5.08
N LEU A 378 -10.55 24.67 5.59
CA LEU A 378 -11.08 23.82 6.65
C LEU A 378 -11.89 22.67 6.02
N LEU A 379 -11.65 21.46 6.48
CA LEU A 379 -12.41 20.27 6.08
C LEU A 379 -12.99 19.60 7.33
N ALA A 380 -14.32 19.54 7.42
CA ALA A 380 -14.99 18.71 8.42
C ALA A 380 -15.01 17.26 7.94
N VAL A 381 -14.38 16.36 8.71
CA VAL A 381 -14.41 14.91 8.51
C VAL A 381 -15.33 14.32 9.56
N GLU A 382 -16.43 13.74 9.11
CA GLU A 382 -17.40 13.07 9.96
C GLU A 382 -17.12 11.57 10.03
N SER A 383 -17.37 10.94 11.17
CA SER A 383 -17.17 9.50 11.36
C SER A 383 -18.22 8.90 12.29
N THR A 384 -18.63 7.68 11.98
CA THR A 384 -19.53 6.84 12.79
C THR A 384 -18.74 5.68 13.40
N ARG A 385 -19.41 4.77 14.12
CA ARG A 385 -18.81 3.50 14.58
C ARG A 385 -18.29 2.63 13.43
N ASN A 386 -18.82 2.84 12.22
CA ASN A 386 -18.45 2.07 11.04
C ASN A 386 -17.24 2.68 10.31
N GLY A 387 -16.91 3.94 10.57
CA GLY A 387 -15.71 4.61 10.05
C GLY A 387 -15.99 6.02 9.51
N PRO A 388 -15.03 6.63 8.79
CA PRO A 388 -15.21 7.95 8.20
C PRO A 388 -16.23 7.94 7.07
N ILE A 389 -16.98 9.03 6.94
CA ILE A 389 -17.84 9.26 5.79
C ILE A 389 -16.96 9.59 4.58
N VAL A 390 -16.94 8.70 3.60
CA VAL A 390 -16.06 8.82 2.42
C VAL A 390 -16.79 9.38 1.20
N VAL A 391 -18.07 9.05 1.07
CA VAL A 391 -18.92 9.44 -0.06
C VAL A 391 -20.25 9.99 0.45
N GLU A 392 -20.72 11.05 -0.19
CA GLU A 392 -22.06 11.61 -0.02
C GLU A 392 -22.68 11.79 -1.40
N ALA A 393 -23.82 11.13 -1.63
CA ALA A 393 -24.52 11.13 -2.91
C ALA A 393 -26.00 10.81 -2.68
N ASP A 394 -26.90 11.45 -3.43
CA ASP A 394 -28.35 11.22 -3.39
C ASP A 394 -28.97 11.34 -1.99
N GLY A 395 -28.45 12.27 -1.18
CA GLY A 395 -28.87 12.47 0.21
C GLY A 395 -28.47 11.33 1.16
N LYS A 396 -27.67 10.37 0.70
CA LYS A 396 -27.08 9.30 1.50
C LYS A 396 -25.62 9.63 1.84
N LYS A 397 -25.20 9.23 3.03
CA LYS A 397 -23.80 9.28 3.48
C LYS A 397 -23.28 7.86 3.66
N TYR A 398 -22.14 7.56 3.06
CA TYR A 398 -21.52 6.25 3.07
C TYR A 398 -20.29 6.27 3.98
N ALA A 399 -20.37 5.55 5.11
CA ALA A 399 -19.23 5.33 5.99
C ALA A 399 -18.41 4.13 5.51
N LEU A 400 -17.08 4.24 5.57
CA LEU A 400 -16.15 3.18 5.18
C LEU A 400 -15.56 2.48 6.41
N LYS A 401 -15.84 1.19 6.54
CA LYS A 401 -15.08 0.31 7.42
C LYS A 401 -13.99 -0.35 6.62
N TRP A 402 -12.75 -0.28 7.09
CA TRP A 402 -11.61 -0.80 6.35
C TRP A 402 -10.51 -1.23 7.31
N THR A 403 -9.91 -2.39 7.04
CA THR A 403 -8.84 -2.95 7.85
C THR A 403 -7.66 -1.99 7.99
N ALA A 404 -7.32 -1.20 6.96
CA ALA A 404 -6.22 -0.23 7.02
C ALA A 404 -6.42 0.90 8.06
N LEU A 405 -7.65 1.09 8.54
CA LEU A 405 -7.99 2.05 9.58
C LEU A 405 -7.74 1.52 11.01
N ASP A 406 -7.40 0.23 11.17
CA ASP A 406 -6.99 -0.35 12.45
C ASP A 406 -5.50 -0.02 12.74
N PRO A 407 -5.18 0.75 13.80
CA PRO A 407 -3.80 1.07 14.16
C PRO A 407 -3.02 -0.16 14.66
N LYS A 408 -3.67 -1.30 14.91
CA LYS A 408 -3.02 -2.54 15.34
C LYS A 408 -2.43 -3.35 14.19
N ASN A 409 -2.66 -2.96 12.93
CA ASN A 409 -2.01 -3.61 11.80
C ASN A 409 -0.50 -3.34 11.83
N ASN A 410 0.27 -4.40 11.60
CA ASN A 410 1.69 -4.40 11.92
C ASN A 410 2.54 -4.96 10.76
N GLU A 411 2.31 -4.46 9.55
CA GLU A 411 2.98 -4.90 8.33
C GLU A 411 4.52 -4.74 8.38
N PHE A 412 5.05 -3.70 9.02
CA PHE A 412 6.51 -3.52 9.09
C PHE A 412 7.18 -4.49 10.09
N GLU A 413 6.47 -4.95 11.12
CA GLU A 413 6.94 -6.05 11.96
C GLU A 413 7.03 -7.34 11.14
N ALA A 414 6.02 -7.63 10.31
CA ALA A 414 6.06 -8.80 9.44
C ALA A 414 7.30 -8.77 8.52
N PHE A 415 7.60 -7.63 7.89
CA PHE A 415 8.80 -7.50 7.06
C PHE A 415 10.11 -7.62 7.86
N PHE A 416 10.16 -7.00 9.05
CA PHE A 416 11.32 -7.12 9.94
C PHE A 416 11.62 -8.57 10.33
N GLN A 417 10.58 -9.36 10.64
CA GLN A 417 10.70 -10.78 10.96
C GLN A 417 11.01 -11.62 9.72
N LEU A 418 10.38 -11.33 8.57
CA LEU A 418 10.66 -12.02 7.30
C LEU A 418 12.14 -11.88 6.88
N ASN A 419 12.73 -10.71 7.07
CA ASN A 419 14.14 -10.47 6.76
C ASN A 419 15.09 -11.40 7.53
N ARG A 420 14.63 -11.96 8.66
CA ARG A 420 15.36 -12.86 9.57
C ARG A 420 14.84 -14.31 9.56
N ALA A 421 13.80 -14.60 8.79
CA ALA A 421 13.21 -15.92 8.74
C ALA A 421 14.18 -16.93 8.12
N LYS A 422 14.14 -18.17 8.63
CA LYS A 422 15.12 -19.23 8.33
C LYS A 422 14.51 -20.45 7.65
N ASP A 423 13.20 -20.60 7.76
CA ASP A 423 12.45 -21.74 7.30
C ASP A 423 10.95 -21.41 7.20
N TRP A 424 10.16 -22.37 6.77
CA TRP A 424 8.71 -22.23 6.62
C TRP A 424 8.02 -21.77 7.91
N LYS A 425 8.46 -22.29 9.07
CA LYS A 425 7.83 -21.99 10.34
C LYS A 425 8.05 -20.52 10.73
N THR A 426 9.30 -20.06 10.66
CA THR A 426 9.64 -18.65 10.95
C THR A 426 9.08 -17.69 9.90
N PHE A 427 8.92 -18.12 8.65
CA PHE A 427 8.18 -17.39 7.62
C PHE A 427 6.70 -17.21 8.00
N GLN A 428 6.00 -18.28 8.39
CA GLN A 428 4.62 -18.19 8.87
C GLN A 428 4.49 -17.32 10.12
N ASP A 429 5.40 -17.47 11.09
CA ASP A 429 5.38 -16.68 12.32
C ASP A 429 5.59 -15.18 12.05
N ALA A 430 6.37 -14.82 11.03
CA ALA A 430 6.46 -13.43 10.55
C ALA A 430 5.15 -12.93 9.93
N LEU A 431 4.51 -13.73 9.09
CA LEU A 431 3.27 -13.35 8.40
C LEU A 431 2.07 -13.17 9.34
N LYS A 432 2.10 -13.70 10.56
CA LYS A 432 1.05 -13.45 11.58
C LYS A 432 0.88 -11.98 11.95
N PHE A 433 1.94 -11.17 11.80
CA PHE A 433 1.90 -9.73 12.05
C PHE A 433 1.32 -8.94 10.87
N TYR A 434 1.21 -9.57 9.69
CA TYR A 434 0.87 -8.88 8.46
C TYR A 434 -0.61 -8.46 8.44
N GLY A 435 -0.84 -7.16 8.59
CA GLY A 435 -2.17 -6.54 8.50
C GLY A 435 -2.33 -5.55 7.35
N GLY A 436 -1.34 -5.48 6.45
CA GLY A 436 -1.40 -4.64 5.24
C GLY A 436 -2.42 -5.14 4.21
N ALA A 437 -2.37 -4.58 3.00
CA ALA A 437 -3.16 -5.12 1.89
C ALA A 437 -2.80 -6.60 1.66
N THR A 438 -3.79 -7.49 1.74
CA THR A 438 -3.57 -8.95 1.70
C THR A 438 -2.76 -9.38 0.48
N GLN A 439 -1.68 -10.14 0.71
CA GLN A 439 -0.79 -10.61 -0.35
C GLN A 439 -0.66 -12.14 -0.37
N ASN A 440 -0.41 -12.65 -1.58
CA ASN A 440 0.04 -14.00 -1.88
C ASN A 440 1.55 -14.06 -1.66
N PHE A 441 2.01 -14.44 -0.48
CA PHE A 441 3.43 -14.63 -0.23
C PHE A 441 3.88 -16.00 -0.70
N VAL A 442 4.79 -16.06 -1.68
CA VAL A 442 5.49 -17.31 -2.05
C VAL A 442 6.78 -17.47 -1.26
N PHE A 443 7.20 -18.71 -1.09
CA PHE A 443 8.34 -19.10 -0.27
C PHE A 443 9.20 -20.14 -1.00
N ALA A 444 10.51 -20.01 -0.91
CA ALA A 444 11.48 -21.06 -1.22
C ALA A 444 12.60 -21.06 -0.19
N ASP A 445 13.12 -22.23 0.20
CA ASP A 445 14.31 -22.33 1.05
C ASP A 445 15.47 -23.11 0.42
N VAL A 446 16.65 -22.96 1.02
CA VAL A 446 17.88 -23.66 0.61
C VAL A 446 17.82 -25.19 0.79
N LYS A 447 16.83 -25.70 1.55
CA LYS A 447 16.60 -27.13 1.81
C LYS A 447 15.72 -27.78 0.74
N GLY A 448 15.20 -27.01 -0.21
CA GLY A 448 14.39 -27.54 -1.31
C GLY A 448 12.89 -27.38 -1.12
N ASN A 449 12.44 -26.75 -0.03
CA ASN A 449 11.02 -26.56 0.24
C ASN A 449 10.46 -25.37 -0.52
N ILE A 450 9.21 -25.49 -0.93
CA ILE A 450 8.43 -24.41 -1.54
C ILE A 450 7.11 -24.24 -0.80
N GLY A 451 6.58 -23.02 -0.78
CA GLY A 451 5.30 -22.77 -0.14
C GLY A 451 4.63 -21.48 -0.60
N TRP A 452 3.41 -21.30 -0.14
CA TRP A 452 2.61 -20.11 -0.37
C TRP A 452 1.63 -19.88 0.77
N TYR A 453 1.39 -18.60 1.10
CA TYR A 453 0.44 -18.17 2.12
C TYR A 453 -0.28 -16.90 1.66
N ALA A 454 -1.62 -16.89 1.68
CA ALA A 454 -2.43 -15.70 1.45
C ALA A 454 -2.59 -14.90 2.76
N ALA A 455 -1.57 -14.11 3.12
CA ALA A 455 -1.54 -13.42 4.40
C ALA A 455 -2.20 -12.04 4.35
N GLY A 456 -3.06 -11.79 5.35
CA GLY A 456 -3.73 -10.51 5.59
C GLY A 456 -4.85 -10.67 6.62
N ARG A 457 -5.58 -9.58 6.88
CA ARG A 457 -6.73 -9.57 7.79
C ARG A 457 -8.01 -9.54 6.96
N ILE A 458 -8.69 -10.67 6.82
CA ILE A 458 -9.92 -10.79 6.03
C ILE A 458 -11.11 -10.88 6.99
N PRO A 459 -12.06 -9.93 6.96
CA PRO A 459 -13.15 -9.87 7.92
C PRO A 459 -14.15 -11.01 7.74
N ILE A 460 -14.66 -11.55 8.85
CA ILE A 460 -15.82 -12.45 8.86
C ILE A 460 -17.07 -11.62 9.11
N ARG A 461 -17.96 -11.56 8.13
CA ARG A 461 -19.19 -10.76 8.18
C ARG A 461 -20.32 -11.50 8.89
N LYS A 462 -21.21 -10.75 9.53
CA LYS A 462 -22.39 -11.35 10.19
C LYS A 462 -23.39 -11.87 9.17
N VAL A 463 -23.67 -11.08 8.14
CA VAL A 463 -24.57 -11.38 7.02
C VAL A 463 -23.94 -10.89 5.72
N GLY A 464 -24.15 -11.62 4.63
CA GLY A 464 -23.66 -11.25 3.30
C GLY A 464 -22.14 -11.38 3.15
N ASP A 465 -21.66 -10.97 1.99
CA ASP A 465 -20.27 -11.10 1.54
C ASP A 465 -19.51 -9.75 1.50
N GLY A 466 -20.20 -8.64 1.72
CA GLY A 466 -19.65 -7.27 1.65
C GLY A 466 -19.88 -6.57 0.31
N ALA A 467 -20.43 -7.27 -0.70
CA ALA A 467 -20.50 -6.76 -2.07
C ALA A 467 -21.46 -5.57 -2.27
N PHE A 468 -22.25 -5.21 -1.27
CA PHE A 468 -23.17 -4.07 -1.31
C PHE A 468 -23.11 -3.29 0.00
N PRO A 469 -23.37 -1.97 -0.04
CA PRO A 469 -23.47 -1.17 1.18
C PRO A 469 -24.54 -1.73 2.13
N TYR A 470 -24.18 -1.85 3.41
CA TYR A 470 -25.06 -2.26 4.50
C TYR A 470 -25.93 -1.10 4.99
N ASP A 471 -27.08 -1.40 5.60
CA ASP A 471 -27.84 -0.39 6.37
C ASP A 471 -27.12 -0.14 7.71
N GLY A 472 -26.56 1.07 7.89
CA GLY A 472 -25.83 1.47 9.10
C GLY A 472 -26.67 1.47 10.38
N THR A 473 -28.00 1.38 10.26
CA THR A 473 -28.93 1.25 11.39
C THR A 473 -29.10 -0.18 11.91
N THR A 474 -28.40 -1.15 11.32
CA THR A 474 -28.49 -2.58 11.66
C THR A 474 -27.14 -3.17 12.10
N HIS A 475 -27.15 -4.43 12.52
CA HIS A 475 -25.91 -5.18 12.82
C HIS A 475 -25.45 -6.06 11.64
N ASP A 476 -26.09 -6.01 10.48
CA ASP A 476 -25.89 -7.00 9.41
C ASP A 476 -24.47 -6.94 8.84
N GLY A 477 -23.93 -5.73 8.72
CA GLY A 477 -22.56 -5.49 8.28
C GLY A 477 -21.50 -5.61 9.39
N ASP A 478 -21.85 -5.97 10.63
CA ASP A 478 -20.85 -6.07 11.68
C ASP A 478 -19.83 -7.19 11.40
N TRP A 479 -18.57 -6.90 11.68
CA TRP A 479 -17.48 -7.88 11.60
C TRP A 479 -17.43 -8.69 12.90
N LYS A 480 -17.49 -10.02 12.79
CA LYS A 480 -17.38 -10.96 13.93
C LYS A 480 -15.92 -11.20 14.35
N GLY A 481 -14.97 -10.74 13.55
CA GLY A 481 -13.55 -10.99 13.68
C GLY A 481 -12.92 -11.10 12.30
N PHE A 482 -11.77 -11.77 12.25
CA PHE A 482 -11.06 -12.06 11.00
C PHE A 482 -10.89 -13.57 10.86
N ILE A 483 -10.68 -14.05 9.63
CA ILE A 483 -10.28 -15.44 9.39
C ILE A 483 -9.05 -15.74 10.25
N PRO A 484 -9.06 -16.81 11.09
CA PRO A 484 -7.90 -17.19 11.88
C PRO A 484 -6.69 -17.44 10.97
N PHE A 485 -5.48 -17.05 11.41
CA PHE A 485 -4.29 -17.11 10.56
C PHE A 485 -4.06 -18.51 9.98
N GLU A 486 -4.19 -19.54 10.82
CA GLU A 486 -3.99 -20.94 10.45
C GLU A 486 -5.00 -21.46 9.42
N GLU A 487 -6.11 -20.75 9.24
CA GLU A 487 -7.17 -21.09 8.31
C GLU A 487 -7.11 -20.30 6.99
N LEU A 488 -6.20 -19.32 6.89
CA LEU A 488 -5.93 -18.63 5.64
C LEU A 488 -5.41 -19.62 4.59
N PRO A 489 -5.73 -19.44 3.30
CA PRO A 489 -5.28 -20.32 2.22
C PRO A 489 -3.75 -20.42 2.16
N HIS A 490 -3.24 -21.66 2.12
CA HIS A 490 -1.81 -21.90 2.06
C HIS A 490 -1.46 -23.27 1.46
N LEU A 491 -0.23 -23.39 0.96
CA LEU A 491 0.33 -24.63 0.43
C LEU A 491 1.77 -24.78 0.92
N TYR A 492 2.18 -26.01 1.23
CA TYR A 492 3.56 -26.33 1.56
C TYR A 492 3.96 -27.64 0.88
N ASN A 493 4.99 -27.59 0.03
CA ASN A 493 5.48 -28.72 -0.77
C ASN A 493 4.36 -29.51 -1.48
N PRO A 494 3.52 -28.86 -2.31
CA PRO A 494 2.49 -29.58 -3.06
C PRO A 494 3.13 -30.66 -3.97
N PRO A 495 2.45 -31.79 -4.22
CA PRO A 495 3.00 -32.90 -5.01
C PRO A 495 3.37 -32.48 -6.44
N GLU A 496 2.66 -31.51 -7.01
CA GLU A 496 2.95 -30.91 -8.31
C GLU A 496 4.30 -30.20 -8.32
N GLY A 497 4.84 -29.78 -7.16
CA GLY A 497 6.13 -29.10 -7.05
C GLY A 497 6.18 -27.75 -7.76
N LEU A 498 5.04 -27.09 -7.94
CA LEU A 498 4.85 -25.79 -8.59
C LEU A 498 3.75 -25.03 -7.85
N ILE A 499 3.95 -23.73 -7.63
CA ILE A 499 2.93 -22.79 -7.14
C ILE A 499 3.01 -21.52 -8.01
N VAL A 500 1.86 -20.99 -8.45
CA VAL A 500 1.78 -19.81 -9.31
C VAL A 500 0.68 -18.88 -8.81
N THR A 501 0.99 -17.60 -8.65
CA THR A 501 -0.02 -16.56 -8.42
C THR A 501 0.19 -15.40 -9.39
N ALA A 502 -0.92 -14.85 -9.87
CA ALA A 502 -1.07 -13.86 -10.91
C ALA A 502 -2.34 -13.02 -10.65
N ASN A 503 -2.65 -12.79 -9.35
CA ASN A 503 -3.89 -12.15 -8.87
C ASN A 503 -5.21 -12.84 -9.23
N GLN A 504 -5.14 -14.08 -9.73
CA GLN A 504 -6.32 -14.88 -9.99
C GLN A 504 -7.03 -15.26 -8.69
N ARG A 505 -8.31 -15.67 -8.79
CA ARG A 505 -9.04 -16.28 -7.66
C ARG A 505 -8.26 -17.46 -7.09
N ILE A 506 -7.91 -17.39 -5.80
CA ILE A 506 -7.02 -18.36 -5.16
C ILE A 506 -7.74 -19.51 -4.46
N VAL A 507 -9.02 -19.37 -4.12
CA VAL A 507 -9.80 -20.36 -3.36
C VAL A 507 -10.96 -20.93 -4.17
N GLY A 508 -11.21 -22.23 -4.04
CA GLY A 508 -12.36 -22.94 -4.60
C GLY A 508 -13.68 -22.61 -3.93
N THR A 509 -14.81 -22.97 -4.57
CA THR A 509 -16.16 -22.80 -4.00
C THR A 509 -16.47 -23.62 -2.75
N ASP A 510 -15.60 -24.57 -2.40
CA ASP A 510 -15.66 -25.33 -1.15
C ASP A 510 -14.96 -24.65 0.04
N TYR A 511 -14.27 -23.53 -0.17
CA TYR A 511 -13.61 -22.81 0.91
C TYR A 511 -14.65 -22.14 1.82
N LYS A 512 -14.63 -22.48 3.11
CA LYS A 512 -15.72 -22.12 4.05
C LYS A 512 -15.87 -20.62 4.38
N TYR A 513 -14.93 -19.77 3.95
CA TYR A 513 -14.95 -18.32 4.18
C TYR A 513 -15.05 -17.54 2.86
N GLN A 514 -15.89 -18.04 1.93
CA GLN A 514 -16.21 -17.34 0.68
C GLN A 514 -16.85 -15.98 0.93
#